data_AF-A0A5N5LE37-F1
#
_entry.id   AF-A0A5N5LE37-F1
#
_cell.length_a   1.000
_cell.length_b   1.000
_cell.length_c   1.000
_cell.angle_alpha   90.00
_cell.angle_beta   90.00
_cell.angle_gamma   90.00
#
_symmetry.space_group_name_H-M   'P 1'
#
loop_
_entity.id
_entity.type
_entity.pdbx_description
1 polymer ?
#
loop_
_entity_poly.entity_id
_entity_poly.type
_entity_poly.pdbx_seq_one_letter_code
_entity_poly.pdbx_strand_id
1 'polypeptide(L)'
;MACEDQCRQGLKPKYDCLLFDVDDTLYPRSSGLLEEVTENIQEYMVQKLGVEETEASQINGVLYKSYGTSMAGLKAIGYDFDNDDYHRFVHGRLPYERLKPDNVLRSLLLSLPIRKVIFSNADKAHVAKVLSRLGLEDCFDGVICFETLNPCNYEGINSSDENGVRRPNLSLTENYKVRGPMLLSYADHQFHHVVNPPSIVKAKGLIKQFQLYIPLDQEHQLACTSPMAHQSGAQLPFLLPTGRTGALCHQKLLQHFDIHSQSMMSDSVPVLQETPVVCKPFEDAFEQAFKLANINPRKTVFFDDSVRNIKTGKLMGLHTVLVGTASRINGADYALESIHNMKEALSDLWEAEDKTEARSFAGKVSMETTVTA
;
A
#
# COMPACT_ATOMS: atom_id res chain seq x y z
N MET A 1 40.01 -40.71 20.70
CA MET A 1 38.77 -41.05 19.97
C MET A 1 37.84 -39.88 20.08
N ALA A 2 37.82 -39.03 19.04
CA ALA A 2 36.87 -37.94 18.91
C ALA A 2 35.57 -38.54 18.37
N CYS A 3 34.53 -38.62 19.20
CA CYS A 3 33.21 -39.03 18.78
C CYS A 3 32.22 -38.23 19.63
N GLU A 4 31.84 -37.04 19.15
CA GLU A 4 30.65 -36.33 19.63
C GLU A 4 30.21 -35.13 18.75
N ASP A 5 31.01 -34.68 17.76
CA ASP A 5 30.68 -33.48 16.97
C ASP A 5 30.20 -33.73 15.51
N GLN A 6 29.49 -34.83 15.24
CA GLN A 6 28.95 -35.10 13.91
C GLN A 6 27.51 -35.61 13.93
N CYS A 7 26.57 -34.83 14.46
CA CYS A 7 25.15 -35.05 14.17
C CYS A 7 24.30 -33.80 14.41
N ARG A 8 24.45 -32.77 13.56
CA ARG A 8 23.49 -31.64 13.46
C ARG A 8 23.72 -30.86 12.15
N GLN A 9 23.65 -31.54 11.00
CA GLN A 9 23.30 -30.82 9.77
C GLN A 9 21.81 -30.51 9.85
N GLY A 10 21.47 -29.35 10.44
CA GLY A 10 20.10 -28.92 10.64
C GLY A 10 19.32 -28.88 9.32
N LEU A 11 18.14 -29.48 9.33
CA LEU A 11 17.15 -29.37 8.27
C LEU A 11 16.92 -27.88 7.99
N LYS A 12 17.18 -27.43 6.75
CA LYS A 12 16.91 -26.04 6.38
C LYS A 12 15.42 -25.92 6.06
N PRO A 13 14.71 -24.93 6.61
CA PRO A 13 13.31 -24.74 6.25
C PRO A 13 13.20 -24.42 4.75
N LYS A 14 12.12 -24.92 4.14
CA LYS A 14 11.79 -24.70 2.73
C LYS A 14 11.70 -23.20 2.41
N TYR A 15 11.07 -22.47 3.31
CA TYR A 15 10.86 -21.03 3.21
C TYR A 15 11.61 -20.31 4.33
N ASP A 16 12.17 -19.15 3.99
CA ASP A 16 12.90 -18.31 4.95
C ASP A 16 12.06 -17.07 5.35
N CYS A 17 10.99 -16.75 4.60
CA CYS A 17 10.13 -15.60 4.84
C CYS A 17 8.68 -15.83 4.36
N LEU A 18 7.73 -15.20 5.04
CA LEU A 18 6.34 -15.07 4.63
C LEU A 18 6.00 -13.59 4.49
N LEU A 19 5.39 -13.21 3.37
CA LEU A 19 5.05 -11.84 3.02
C LEU A 19 3.52 -11.70 2.99
N PHE A 20 2.96 -10.76 3.74
CA PHE A 20 1.51 -10.61 3.91
C PHE A 20 1.04 -9.24 3.49
N ASP A 21 0.03 -9.18 2.63
CA ASP A 21 -0.80 -7.99 2.53
C ASP A 21 -1.67 -7.80 3.79
N VAL A 22 -2.28 -6.62 3.92
CA VAL A 22 -3.12 -6.24 5.06
C VAL A 22 -4.59 -6.22 4.68
N ASP A 23 -4.98 -5.26 3.83
CA ASP A 23 -6.36 -5.04 3.40
C ASP A 23 -6.92 -6.29 2.72
N ASP A 24 -8.15 -6.67 3.08
CA ASP A 24 -8.86 -7.87 2.60
C ASP A 24 -8.11 -9.22 2.71
N THR A 25 -6.95 -9.22 3.38
CA THR A 25 -6.08 -10.39 3.56
C THR A 25 -6.00 -10.82 5.02
N LEU A 26 -5.59 -9.93 5.93
CA LEU A 26 -5.55 -10.21 7.39
C LEU A 26 -6.92 -10.08 8.05
N TYR A 27 -7.87 -9.46 7.35
CA TYR A 27 -9.27 -9.40 7.73
C TYR A 27 -10.10 -9.57 6.45
N PRO A 28 -11.33 -10.09 6.54
CA PRO A 28 -12.12 -10.37 5.36
C PRO A 28 -12.68 -9.10 4.72
N ARG A 29 -12.89 -9.13 3.39
CA ARG A 29 -13.60 -8.08 2.64
C ARG A 29 -14.96 -7.72 3.22
N SER A 30 -15.66 -8.68 3.83
CA SER A 30 -16.95 -8.45 4.50
C SER A 30 -16.88 -7.49 5.69
N SER A 31 -15.68 -7.06 6.12
CA SER A 31 -15.49 -5.99 7.12
C SER A 31 -16.00 -4.63 6.64
N GLY A 32 -16.12 -4.41 5.33
CA GLY A 32 -16.60 -3.16 4.77
C GLY A 32 -15.56 -2.02 4.76
N LEU A 33 -14.30 -2.29 5.10
CA LEU A 33 -13.28 -1.22 5.21
C LEU A 33 -12.86 -0.69 3.84
N LEU A 34 -12.71 -1.57 2.85
CA LEU A 34 -12.29 -1.18 1.50
C LEU A 34 -13.34 -0.32 0.78
N GLU A 35 -14.62 -0.57 1.06
CA GLU A 35 -15.74 0.24 0.60
C GLU A 35 -15.64 1.68 1.16
N GLU A 36 -15.36 1.84 2.45
CA GLU A 36 -15.17 3.15 3.09
C GLU A 36 -13.90 3.86 2.57
N VAL A 37 -12.82 3.12 2.31
CA VAL A 37 -11.62 3.65 1.63
C VAL A 37 -12.02 4.20 0.26
N THR A 38 -12.79 3.42 -0.49
CA THR A 38 -13.25 3.78 -1.84
C THR A 38 -14.11 5.06 -1.82
N GLU A 39 -15.05 5.16 -0.88
CA GLU A 39 -15.88 6.35 -0.68
C GLU A 39 -15.03 7.57 -0.30
N ASN A 40 -14.09 7.41 0.64
CA ASN A 40 -13.22 8.49 1.06
C ASN A 40 -12.31 9.00 -0.08
N ILE A 41 -11.84 8.11 -0.96
CA ILE A 41 -11.06 8.51 -2.13
C ILE A 41 -11.91 9.33 -3.10
N GLN A 42 -13.14 8.89 -3.38
CA GLN A 42 -14.05 9.62 -4.27
C GLN A 42 -14.38 11.00 -3.69
N GLU A 43 -14.65 11.07 -2.39
CA GLU A 43 -14.89 12.34 -1.70
C GLU A 43 -13.66 13.26 -1.75
N TYR A 44 -12.45 12.72 -1.61
CA TYR A 44 -11.21 13.49 -1.76
C TYR A 44 -11.07 14.05 -3.17
N MET A 45 -11.36 13.25 -4.20
CA MET A 45 -11.34 13.68 -5.60
C MET A 45 -12.29 14.87 -5.81
N VAL A 46 -13.51 14.80 -5.28
CA VAL A 46 -14.50 15.88 -5.40
C VAL A 46 -14.09 17.12 -4.63
N GLN A 47 -13.81 16.98 -3.33
CA GLN A 47 -13.62 18.12 -2.45
C GLN A 47 -12.25 18.80 -2.58
N LYS A 48 -11.20 18.02 -2.85
CA LYS A 48 -9.82 18.51 -2.84
C LYS A 48 -9.24 18.68 -4.23
N LEU A 49 -9.65 17.84 -5.18
CA LEU A 49 -9.12 17.84 -6.54
C LEU A 49 -10.07 18.48 -7.56
N GLY A 50 -11.30 18.81 -7.15
CA GLY A 50 -12.30 19.45 -8.02
C GLY A 50 -12.81 18.54 -9.13
N VAL A 51 -12.75 17.23 -8.93
CA VAL A 51 -13.36 16.23 -9.83
C VAL A 51 -14.88 16.32 -9.70
N GLU A 52 -15.58 16.15 -10.80
CA GLU A 52 -17.04 16.17 -10.83
C GLU A 52 -17.62 14.93 -10.10
N GLU A 53 -18.68 15.13 -9.31
CA GLU A 53 -19.22 14.10 -8.41
C GLU A 53 -19.75 12.88 -9.17
N THR A 54 -20.39 13.07 -10.32
CA THR A 54 -20.89 11.97 -11.15
C THR A 54 -19.78 11.18 -11.84
N GLU A 55 -18.61 11.77 -12.06
CA GLU A 55 -17.44 11.12 -12.66
C GLU A 55 -16.54 10.41 -11.65
N ALA A 56 -16.52 10.83 -10.38
CA ALA A 56 -15.54 10.39 -9.38
C ALA A 56 -15.44 8.87 -9.21
N SER A 57 -16.57 8.16 -9.20
CA SER A 57 -16.60 6.69 -9.07
C SER A 57 -15.98 5.99 -10.28
N GLN A 58 -16.30 6.47 -11.48
CA GLN A 58 -15.74 5.93 -12.73
C GLN A 58 -14.23 6.21 -12.81
N ILE A 59 -13.83 7.44 -12.46
CA ILE A 59 -12.45 7.90 -12.25
C ILE A 59 -11.66 6.95 -11.37
N ASN A 60 -12.16 6.74 -10.17
CA ASN A 60 -11.54 5.85 -9.21
C ASN A 60 -11.36 4.42 -9.75
N GLY A 61 -12.40 3.87 -10.40
CA GLY A 61 -12.36 2.53 -10.97
C GLY A 61 -11.31 2.33 -12.06
N VAL A 62 -11.13 3.30 -12.97
CA VAL A 62 -10.10 3.23 -14.02
C VAL A 62 -8.71 3.39 -13.42
N LEU A 63 -8.51 4.37 -12.55
CA LEU A 63 -7.20 4.61 -11.92
C LEU A 63 -6.74 3.38 -11.14
N TYR A 64 -7.62 2.78 -10.35
CA TYR A 64 -7.32 1.55 -9.63
C TYR A 64 -6.92 0.41 -10.58
N LYS A 65 -7.65 0.21 -11.69
CA LYS A 65 -7.36 -0.84 -12.69
C LYS A 65 -6.05 -0.62 -13.43
N SER A 66 -5.70 0.62 -13.76
CA SER A 66 -4.51 0.94 -14.55
C SER A 66 -3.23 1.09 -13.72
N TYR A 67 -3.34 1.48 -12.45
CA TYR A 67 -2.19 1.85 -11.63
C TYR A 67 -2.08 1.10 -10.30
N GLY A 68 -2.96 0.14 -10.02
CA GLY A 68 -2.93 -0.63 -8.77
C GLY A 68 -3.52 0.09 -7.56
N THR A 69 -3.35 1.41 -7.47
CA THR A 69 -4.02 2.26 -6.48
C THR A 69 -4.53 3.55 -7.13
N SER A 70 -5.59 4.13 -6.55
CA SER A 70 -6.14 5.40 -7.03
C SER A 70 -5.15 6.55 -6.84
N MET A 71 -4.37 6.53 -5.76
CA MET A 71 -3.35 7.56 -5.52
C MET A 71 -2.25 7.54 -6.58
N ALA A 72 -1.73 6.36 -6.90
CA ALA A 72 -0.73 6.20 -7.96
C ALA A 72 -1.25 6.70 -9.31
N GLY A 73 -2.53 6.40 -9.61
CA GLY A 73 -3.19 6.88 -10.80
C GLY A 73 -3.32 8.40 -10.82
N LEU A 74 -3.84 9.00 -9.74
CA LEU A 74 -3.99 10.46 -9.63
C LEU A 74 -2.64 11.19 -9.80
N LYS A 75 -1.58 10.69 -9.19
CA LYS A 75 -0.22 11.24 -9.32
C LYS A 75 0.31 11.11 -10.75
N ALA A 76 0.09 9.96 -11.41
CA ALA A 76 0.54 9.72 -12.78
C ALA A 76 -0.09 10.68 -13.80
N ILE A 77 -1.38 10.98 -13.64
CA ILE A 77 -2.09 11.92 -14.53
C ILE A 77 -1.80 13.40 -14.22
N GLY A 78 -1.02 13.67 -13.17
CA GLY A 78 -0.47 15.00 -12.87
C GLY A 78 -1.13 15.75 -11.72
N TYR A 79 -2.04 15.13 -10.96
CA TYR A 79 -2.51 15.74 -9.72
C TYR A 79 -1.37 15.82 -8.72
N ASP A 80 -1.19 17.01 -8.16
CA ASP A 80 -0.23 17.26 -7.10
C ASP A 80 -0.96 17.58 -5.80
N PHE A 81 -0.71 16.75 -4.79
CA PHE A 81 -1.26 16.87 -3.45
C PHE A 81 -0.28 16.27 -2.45
N ASP A 82 -0.36 16.73 -1.20
CA ASP A 82 0.43 16.17 -0.12
C ASP A 82 -0.02 14.74 0.20
N ASN A 83 0.93 13.80 0.26
CA ASN A 83 0.61 12.39 0.50
C ASN A 83 0.04 12.21 1.91
N ASP A 84 0.60 12.89 2.92
CA ASP A 84 0.11 12.77 4.29
C ASP A 84 -1.31 13.33 4.45
N ASP A 85 -1.67 14.40 3.75
CA ASP A 85 -3.05 14.90 3.68
C ASP A 85 -3.99 13.89 3.04
N TYR A 86 -3.61 13.29 1.91
CA TYR A 86 -4.39 12.24 1.25
C TYR A 86 -4.62 11.05 2.18
N HIS A 87 -3.57 10.51 2.78
CA HIS A 87 -3.66 9.35 3.68
C HIS A 87 -4.46 9.67 4.95
N ARG A 88 -4.30 10.86 5.53
CA ARG A 88 -5.12 11.31 6.68
C ARG A 88 -6.59 11.41 6.31
N PHE A 89 -6.91 11.90 5.12
CA PHE A 89 -8.28 12.00 4.65
C PHE A 89 -8.88 10.61 4.36
N VAL A 90 -8.15 9.76 3.66
CA VAL A 90 -8.64 8.46 3.19
C VAL A 90 -8.67 7.42 4.31
N HIS A 91 -7.59 7.28 5.06
CA HIS A 91 -7.47 6.25 6.11
C HIS A 91 -7.76 6.76 7.53
N GLY A 92 -7.57 8.06 7.79
CA GLY A 92 -7.80 8.63 9.13
C GLY A 92 -9.27 8.67 9.55
N ARG A 93 -10.20 8.50 8.59
CA ARG A 93 -11.66 8.53 8.81
C ARG A 93 -12.30 7.15 8.85
N LEU A 94 -11.52 6.07 8.72
CA LEU A 94 -12.07 4.72 8.63
C LEU A 94 -12.67 4.25 9.96
N PRO A 95 -13.77 3.46 9.91
CA PRO A 95 -14.45 2.93 11.08
C PRO A 95 -13.74 1.68 11.64
N TYR A 96 -12.52 1.86 12.15
CA TYR A 96 -11.67 0.78 12.68
C TYR A 96 -12.30 -0.01 13.83
N GLU A 97 -13.37 0.49 14.45
CA GLU A 97 -14.14 -0.20 15.48
C GLU A 97 -14.83 -1.46 14.95
N ARG A 98 -15.06 -1.55 13.63
CA ARG A 98 -15.57 -2.75 12.93
C ARG A 98 -14.59 -3.92 13.04
N LEU A 99 -13.28 -3.64 13.04
CA LEU A 99 -12.25 -4.65 13.28
C LEU A 99 -12.20 -5.03 14.76
N LYS A 100 -12.22 -6.34 15.03
CA LYS A 100 -12.14 -6.94 16.36
C LYS A 100 -10.85 -7.77 16.48
N PRO A 101 -10.32 -7.97 17.70
CA PRO A 101 -9.18 -8.85 17.90
C PRO A 101 -9.43 -10.25 17.35
N ASP A 102 -8.48 -10.78 16.59
CA ASP A 102 -8.55 -12.11 16.00
C ASP A 102 -7.54 -13.04 16.66
N ASN A 103 -7.98 -13.65 17.77
CA ASN A 103 -7.15 -14.55 18.56
C ASN A 103 -6.78 -15.84 17.80
N VAL A 104 -7.60 -16.24 16.82
CA VAL A 104 -7.34 -17.45 16.02
C VAL A 104 -6.21 -17.15 15.04
N LEU A 105 -6.32 -16.07 14.27
CA LEU A 105 -5.26 -15.63 13.38
C LEU A 105 -3.97 -15.31 14.14
N ARG A 106 -4.06 -14.64 15.29
CA ARG A 106 -2.92 -14.38 16.17
C ARG A 106 -2.20 -15.69 16.56
N SER A 107 -2.95 -16.68 17.02
CA SER A 107 -2.39 -17.97 17.43
C SER A 107 -1.74 -18.71 16.25
N LEU A 108 -2.36 -18.68 15.07
CA LEU A 108 -1.80 -19.24 13.85
C LEU A 108 -0.47 -18.56 13.48
N LEU A 109 -0.47 -17.22 13.43
CA LEU A 109 0.73 -16.45 13.10
C LEU A 109 1.85 -16.70 14.11
N LEU A 110 1.59 -16.69 15.42
CA LEU A 110 2.63 -16.95 16.43
C LEU A 110 3.17 -18.38 16.39
N SER A 111 2.39 -19.34 15.90
CA SER A 111 2.82 -20.73 15.78
C SER A 111 3.75 -21.01 14.59
N LEU A 112 3.86 -20.08 13.62
CA LEU A 112 4.71 -20.23 12.44
C LEU A 112 6.19 -20.02 12.80
N PRO A 113 7.07 -21.01 12.54
CA PRO A 113 8.51 -20.90 12.80
C PRO A 113 9.28 -20.18 11.68
N ILE A 114 8.61 -19.30 10.93
CA ILE A 114 9.17 -18.59 9.76
C ILE A 114 8.98 -17.09 9.98
N ARG A 115 9.97 -16.30 9.58
CA ARG A 115 9.92 -14.83 9.63
C ARG A 115 8.72 -14.29 8.84
N LYS A 116 7.99 -13.32 9.39
CA LYS A 116 6.82 -12.70 8.73
C LYS A 116 7.00 -11.22 8.53
N VAL A 117 6.66 -10.72 7.34
CA VAL A 117 6.79 -9.32 6.96
C VAL A 117 5.49 -8.85 6.32
N ILE A 118 5.03 -7.64 6.69
CA ILE A 118 3.92 -6.98 6.00
C ILE A 118 4.41 -6.33 4.71
N PHE A 119 3.63 -6.44 3.64
CA PHE A 119 3.82 -5.72 2.37
C PHE A 119 2.48 -5.17 1.86
N SER A 120 2.20 -3.92 2.22
CA SER A 120 0.93 -3.24 1.92
C SER A 120 1.18 -1.96 1.11
N ASN A 121 0.18 -1.57 0.30
CA ASN A 121 0.15 -0.28 -0.39
C ASN A 121 -0.35 0.87 0.49
N ALA A 122 -0.87 0.58 1.69
CA ALA A 122 -1.34 1.59 2.63
C ALA A 122 -0.18 2.31 3.34
N ASP A 123 -0.47 3.44 3.98
CA ASP A 123 0.48 4.12 4.87
C ASP A 123 0.67 3.38 6.18
N LYS A 124 1.78 3.72 6.84
CA LYS A 124 2.17 3.16 8.12
C LYS A 124 1.13 3.36 9.21
N ALA A 125 0.42 4.50 9.25
CA ALA A 125 -0.56 4.75 10.31
C ALA A 125 -1.78 3.84 10.15
N HIS A 126 -2.26 3.62 8.92
CA HIS A 126 -3.30 2.65 8.61
C HIS A 126 -2.89 1.23 9.01
N VAL A 127 -1.72 0.76 8.54
CA VAL A 127 -1.23 -0.60 8.86
C VAL A 127 -1.11 -0.82 10.37
N ALA A 128 -0.51 0.14 11.09
CA ALA A 128 -0.38 0.05 12.55
C ALA A 128 -1.75 -0.01 13.24
N LYS A 129 -2.74 0.76 12.77
CA LYS A 129 -4.09 0.75 13.32
C LYS A 129 -4.78 -0.60 13.08
N VAL A 130 -4.73 -1.15 11.88
CA VAL A 130 -5.29 -2.47 11.57
C VAL A 130 -4.67 -3.55 12.45
N LEU A 131 -3.34 -3.63 12.49
CA LEU A 131 -2.63 -4.61 13.31
C LEU A 131 -3.04 -4.50 14.78
N SER A 132 -3.20 -3.28 15.30
CA SER A 132 -3.62 -3.08 16.68
C SER A 132 -5.06 -3.48 16.96
N ARG A 133 -5.98 -3.20 16.02
CA ARG A 133 -7.38 -3.63 16.16
C ARG A 133 -7.54 -5.14 16.12
N LEU A 134 -6.73 -5.82 15.31
CA LEU A 134 -6.72 -7.29 15.20
C LEU A 134 -5.90 -7.96 16.31
N GLY A 135 -5.09 -7.21 17.06
CA GLY A 135 -4.20 -7.75 18.09
C GLY A 135 -3.06 -8.56 17.49
N LEU A 136 -2.40 -8.03 16.46
CA LEU A 136 -1.34 -8.68 15.68
C LEU A 136 -0.02 -7.89 15.68
N GLU A 137 0.15 -6.88 16.54
CA GLU A 137 1.29 -5.95 16.48
C GLU A 137 2.66 -6.62 16.65
N ASP A 138 2.72 -7.72 17.40
CA ASP A 138 3.93 -8.49 17.71
C ASP A 138 4.09 -9.76 16.84
N CYS A 139 3.24 -9.94 15.82
CA CYS A 139 3.27 -11.11 14.95
C CYS A 139 4.28 -10.98 13.78
N PHE A 140 4.76 -9.77 13.48
CA PHE A 140 5.54 -9.47 12.28
C PHE A 140 6.90 -8.85 12.61
N ASP A 141 7.93 -9.27 11.88
CA ASP A 141 9.32 -8.82 12.04
C ASP A 141 9.60 -7.49 11.32
N GLY A 142 8.71 -7.07 10.41
CA GLY A 142 8.88 -5.84 9.65
C GLY A 142 7.64 -5.45 8.86
N VAL A 143 7.59 -4.18 8.48
CA VAL A 143 6.50 -3.60 7.69
C VAL A 143 7.09 -2.85 6.49
N ILE A 144 6.67 -3.24 5.30
CA ILE A 144 6.89 -2.55 4.04
C ILE A 144 5.53 -1.95 3.65
N CYS A 145 5.48 -0.62 3.65
CA CYS A 145 4.29 0.20 3.42
C CYS A 145 4.62 1.38 2.50
N PHE A 146 3.64 2.24 2.23
CA PHE A 146 3.80 3.39 1.34
C PHE A 146 5.08 4.19 1.61
N GLU A 147 5.32 4.62 2.86
CA GLU A 147 6.46 5.47 3.23
C GLU A 147 7.81 4.77 3.06
N THR A 148 7.87 3.45 3.23
CA THR A 148 9.12 2.70 3.04
C THR A 148 9.49 2.55 1.55
N LEU A 149 8.49 2.50 0.67
CA LEU A 149 8.66 2.40 -0.78
C LEU A 149 8.80 3.77 -1.44
N ASN A 150 8.23 4.79 -0.81
CA ASN A 150 8.19 6.17 -1.31
C ASN A 150 8.76 7.11 -0.24
N PRO A 151 10.05 6.97 0.12
CA PRO A 151 10.66 7.83 1.11
C PRO A 151 10.62 9.27 0.62
N CYS A 152 10.07 10.17 1.45
CA CYS A 152 10.15 11.60 1.17
C CYS A 152 11.62 12.01 1.10
N ASN A 153 12.05 12.59 -0.03
CA ASN A 153 13.37 13.19 -0.15
C ASN A 153 13.47 14.37 0.83
N TYR A 154 13.96 14.12 2.04
CA TYR A 154 14.51 15.15 2.92
C TYR A 154 15.93 15.57 2.46
N GLU A 155 16.13 15.69 1.14
CA GLU A 155 17.33 16.30 0.56
C GLU A 155 17.05 17.82 0.48
N GLY A 156 17.16 18.54 1.60
CA GLY A 156 16.87 19.99 1.57
C GLY A 156 16.79 20.79 2.87
N ILE A 157 17.00 20.21 4.06
CA ILE A 157 17.24 21.01 5.28
C ILE A 157 18.64 20.72 5.78
N ASN A 158 19.61 21.35 5.12
CA ASN A 158 20.89 21.64 5.75
C ASN A 158 20.62 22.69 6.84
N SER A 159 20.21 22.25 8.03
CA SER A 159 20.58 22.98 9.24
C SER A 159 22.09 22.78 9.38
N SER A 160 22.84 23.79 8.98
CA SER A 160 24.23 23.94 9.34
C SER A 160 24.36 23.98 10.86
N ASP A 161 24.41 22.80 11.47
CA ASP A 161 24.93 22.64 12.81
C ASP A 161 26.46 22.56 12.67
N GLU A 162 27.11 23.66 12.99
CA GLU A 162 28.52 23.68 13.35
C GLU A 162 28.75 22.70 14.49
N ASN A 163 29.05 21.45 14.17
CA ASN A 163 29.93 20.55 14.91
C ASN A 163 30.04 19.25 14.11
N GLY A 164 31.16 19.09 13.42
CA GLY A 164 31.47 17.96 12.54
C GLY A 164 31.56 16.62 13.27
N VAL A 165 30.42 16.03 13.61
CA VAL A 165 30.31 14.63 14.01
C VAL A 165 29.61 13.87 12.89
N ARG A 166 30.37 13.04 12.16
CA ARG A 166 29.81 12.08 11.20
C ARG A 166 28.85 11.16 11.95
N ARG A 167 27.55 11.25 11.66
CA ARG A 167 26.59 10.22 12.08
C ARG A 167 26.74 9.01 11.15
N PRO A 168 26.84 7.78 11.68
CA PRO A 168 26.86 6.59 10.83
C PRO A 168 25.48 6.40 10.18
N ASN A 169 25.51 5.84 8.98
CA ASN A 169 24.37 5.48 8.14
C ASN A 169 23.39 4.61 8.95
N LEU A 170 22.22 5.15 9.33
CA LEU A 170 21.18 4.39 10.04
C LEU A 170 20.41 3.56 9.01
N SER A 171 20.54 2.23 9.07
CA SER A 171 19.68 1.30 8.35
C SER A 171 18.22 1.44 8.83
N LEU A 172 17.29 1.64 7.89
CA LEU A 172 15.86 1.89 8.12
C LEU A 172 15.06 0.69 8.70
N THR A 173 15.72 -0.35 9.20
CA THR A 173 15.09 -1.58 9.71
C THR A 173 15.04 -1.70 11.24
N GLU A 174 15.62 -0.77 12.02
CA GLU A 174 15.79 -0.95 13.47
C GLU A 174 14.64 -0.52 14.39
N ASN A 175 13.45 -0.17 13.88
CA ASN A 175 12.34 0.29 14.73
C ASN A 175 11.19 -0.71 14.91
N TYR A 176 11.49 -1.99 15.19
CA TYR A 176 10.52 -2.96 15.76
C TYR A 176 11.18 -3.97 16.71
N LYS A 177 12.03 -3.51 17.63
CA LYS A 177 12.38 -4.31 18.82
C LYS A 177 11.55 -3.84 20.01
N VAL A 178 10.29 -4.28 20.06
CA VAL A 178 9.41 -4.06 21.21
C VAL A 178 10.01 -4.81 22.41
N ARG A 179 10.72 -4.09 23.29
CA ARG A 179 10.98 -4.57 24.65
C ARG A 179 9.67 -4.48 25.43
N GLY A 180 9.38 -5.53 26.21
CA GLY A 180 8.13 -5.79 26.92
C GLY A 180 7.64 -4.70 27.92
N PRO A 181 6.60 -5.01 28.69
CA PRO A 181 5.54 -4.08 29.03
C PRO A 181 6.02 -3.01 30.01
N MET A 182 5.91 -1.75 29.61
CA MET A 182 6.02 -0.63 30.54
C MET A 182 4.61 -0.13 30.86
N LEU A 183 4.15 -0.46 32.06
CA LEU A 183 3.02 0.19 32.73
C LEU A 183 3.19 1.71 32.65
N LEU A 184 2.33 2.39 31.90
CA LEU A 184 2.18 3.84 32.01
C LEU A 184 1.03 4.14 32.98
N SER A 185 1.41 4.53 34.19
CA SER A 185 0.53 5.17 35.16
C SER A 185 0.08 6.52 34.60
N TYR A 186 -1.24 6.70 34.50
CA TYR A 186 -1.86 8.00 34.29
C TYR A 186 -1.63 8.87 35.53
N ALA A 187 -1.08 10.07 35.33
CA ALA A 187 -1.12 11.14 36.32
C ALA A 187 -1.86 12.33 35.72
N ASP A 188 -3.06 12.55 36.24
CA ASP A 188 -3.83 13.78 36.13
C ASP A 188 -2.99 14.99 36.58
N HIS A 189 -3.12 16.11 35.87
CA HIS A 189 -3.11 17.41 36.54
C HIS A 189 -3.94 18.43 35.78
N GLN A 190 -4.98 18.89 36.47
CA GLN A 190 -5.87 19.97 36.12
C GLN A 190 -5.49 21.25 36.90
N PHE A 191 -5.74 22.39 36.24
CA PHE A 191 -5.94 23.77 36.73
C PHE A 191 -4.77 24.57 37.36
N HIS A 192 -4.49 25.76 36.81
CA HIS A 192 -5.02 27.02 37.36
C HIS A 192 -4.89 28.24 36.42
N HIS A 193 -5.76 29.21 36.69
CA HIS A 193 -6.18 30.41 35.96
C HIS A 193 -5.20 31.61 35.99
N VAL A 194 -5.65 32.68 35.29
CA VAL A 194 -5.37 34.14 35.38
C VAL A 194 -4.13 34.61 34.59
N VAL A 195 -4.06 35.71 33.80
CA VAL A 195 -4.75 37.02 33.69
C VAL A 195 -4.50 37.59 32.25
N ASN A 196 -5.44 38.37 31.68
CA ASN A 196 -5.25 39.34 30.55
C ASN A 196 -5.36 40.77 31.12
N PRO A 197 -5.02 41.90 30.44
CA PRO A 197 -4.05 42.24 29.38
C PRO A 197 -3.23 43.54 29.81
N PRO A 198 -2.66 44.46 28.98
CA PRO A 198 -3.33 45.27 27.94
C PRO A 198 -2.54 45.57 26.64
N SER A 199 -3.28 46.09 25.65
CA SER A 199 -2.87 46.61 24.33
C SER A 199 -1.98 47.85 24.40
N ILE A 200 -1.19 48.16 23.33
CA ILE A 200 -0.97 49.52 22.75
C ILE A 200 -0.01 49.52 21.52
N VAL A 201 -0.55 50.05 20.40
CA VAL A 201 0.02 51.00 19.39
C VAL A 201 1.01 50.58 18.27
N LYS A 202 0.48 50.71 17.03
CA LYS A 202 1.01 51.22 15.74
C LYS A 202 2.52 51.17 15.44
N ALA A 203 2.86 50.61 14.28
CA ALA A 203 3.86 51.17 13.37
C ALA A 203 3.42 51.01 11.90
N LYS A 204 3.37 52.15 11.19
CA LYS A 204 3.28 52.26 9.73
C LYS A 204 4.70 52.18 9.15
N GLY A 205 4.87 51.61 7.96
CA GLY A 205 5.97 52.03 7.07
C GLY A 205 6.51 50.98 6.09
N LEU A 206 6.12 51.13 4.83
CA LEU A 206 6.85 50.89 3.56
C LEU A 206 7.77 49.65 3.41
N ILE A 207 7.59 48.91 2.29
CA ILE A 207 8.51 48.92 1.13
C ILE A 207 7.91 48.14 -0.07
N LYS A 208 7.76 48.90 -1.16
CA LYS A 208 7.90 48.65 -2.61
C LYS A 208 7.22 47.46 -3.31
N GLN A 209 6.31 47.86 -4.21
CA GLN A 209 5.85 47.19 -5.43
C GLN A 209 7.01 46.70 -6.31
N PHE A 210 6.85 45.50 -6.87
CA PHE A 210 7.35 45.16 -8.20
C PHE A 210 6.14 44.75 -9.06
N GLN A 211 5.88 45.55 -10.08
CA GLN A 211 4.85 45.34 -11.10
C GLN A 211 5.60 44.75 -12.31
N LEU A 212 5.30 43.49 -12.68
CA LEU A 212 5.75 42.94 -13.96
C LEU A 212 4.59 42.96 -14.95
N TYR A 213 4.83 43.69 -16.02
CA TYR A 213 3.98 43.92 -17.19
C TYR A 213 4.15 42.72 -18.16
N ILE A 214 3.05 42.15 -18.67
CA ILE A 214 3.06 41.34 -19.91
C ILE A 214 1.84 41.77 -20.76
N PRO A 215 1.99 42.05 -22.08
CA PRO A 215 0.96 42.68 -22.89
C PRO A 215 -0.11 41.69 -23.39
N LEU A 216 -1.35 42.19 -23.50
CA LEU A 216 -2.46 41.58 -24.23
C LEU A 216 -2.44 42.14 -25.67
N ASP A 217 -2.36 41.26 -26.67
CA ASP A 217 -2.65 41.59 -28.07
C ASP A 217 -4.01 41.04 -28.50
N GLN A 218 -4.61 41.78 -29.43
CA GLN A 218 -6.02 41.85 -29.78
C GLN A 218 -6.53 40.82 -30.80
N GLU A 219 -7.83 40.54 -30.66
CA GLU A 219 -8.89 40.38 -31.66
C GLU A 219 -8.70 39.48 -32.90
N HIS A 220 -9.67 38.57 -33.09
CA HIS A 220 -10.55 38.59 -34.26
C HIS A 220 -11.98 38.16 -33.92
N GLN A 221 -12.92 38.99 -34.37
CA GLN A 221 -14.37 38.83 -34.28
C GLN A 221 -14.87 37.69 -35.16
N LEU A 222 -15.98 37.05 -34.75
CA LEU A 222 -17.11 36.73 -35.63
C LEU A 222 -18.34 36.45 -34.76
N ALA A 223 -19.33 37.32 -34.88
CA ALA A 223 -20.64 37.21 -34.27
C ALA A 223 -21.50 36.19 -35.00
N CYS A 224 -22.43 35.53 -34.29
CA CYS A 224 -23.81 35.31 -34.75
C CYS A 224 -24.71 34.76 -33.63
N THR A 225 -25.61 35.65 -33.17
CA THR A 225 -27.02 35.43 -32.80
C THR A 225 -27.43 34.37 -31.75
N SER A 226 -27.89 34.86 -30.59
CA SER A 226 -28.88 34.19 -29.72
C SER A 226 -30.32 34.39 -30.23
N PRO A 227 -31.34 33.73 -29.64
CA PRO A 227 -32.03 34.36 -28.51
C PRO A 227 -32.47 33.43 -27.35
N MET A 228 -32.27 33.96 -26.15
CA MET A 228 -33.11 33.98 -24.94
C MET A 228 -33.96 32.77 -24.50
N ALA A 229 -33.71 32.34 -23.25
CA ALA A 229 -34.75 32.03 -22.26
C ALA A 229 -34.29 32.37 -20.83
N HIS A 230 -35.24 32.78 -20.01
CA HIS A 230 -35.15 33.49 -18.73
C HIS A 230 -34.95 32.60 -17.48
N GLN A 231 -34.09 33.08 -16.58
CA GLN A 231 -34.24 33.28 -15.12
C GLN A 231 -34.26 32.17 -14.03
N SER A 232 -33.55 32.55 -12.95
CA SER A 232 -33.58 32.15 -11.53
C SER A 232 -32.75 30.92 -11.14
N GLY A 233 -31.92 30.90 -10.09
CA GLY A 233 -31.58 31.89 -9.08
C GLY A 233 -30.52 31.30 -8.12
N ALA A 234 -29.81 32.17 -7.40
CA ALA A 234 -28.90 31.90 -6.28
C ALA A 234 -27.59 31.11 -6.57
N GLN A 235 -26.52 31.83 -6.92
CA GLN A 235 -25.14 31.36 -6.76
C GLN A 235 -24.54 31.96 -5.48
N LEU A 236 -24.25 31.09 -4.50
CA LEU A 236 -23.17 31.35 -3.54
C LEU A 236 -21.83 31.25 -4.31
N PRO A 237 -20.82 32.09 -4.02
CA PRO A 237 -19.55 31.98 -4.69
C PRO A 237 -18.77 30.79 -4.10
N PHE A 238 -18.88 29.63 -4.74
CA PHE A 238 -17.90 28.57 -4.58
C PHE A 238 -16.61 29.06 -5.24
N LEU A 239 -15.63 29.46 -4.43
CA LEU A 239 -14.26 29.68 -4.90
C LEU A 239 -13.68 28.31 -5.28
N LEU A 240 -13.90 27.90 -6.53
CA LEU A 240 -13.07 26.88 -7.17
C LEU A 240 -11.63 27.41 -7.19
N PRO A 241 -10.62 26.65 -6.75
CA PRO A 241 -9.24 26.98 -7.02
C PRO A 241 -8.99 26.73 -8.51
N THR A 242 -9.33 27.71 -9.36
CA THR A 242 -8.99 27.73 -10.79
C THR A 242 -7.52 28.12 -10.96
N GLY A 243 -6.63 27.33 -10.35
CA GLY A 243 -5.24 27.29 -10.78
C GLY A 243 -5.18 26.62 -12.15
N ARG A 244 -4.34 27.14 -13.07
CA ARG A 244 -4.11 26.53 -14.40
C ARG A 244 -3.75 25.04 -14.34
N THR A 245 -3.23 24.58 -13.20
CA THR A 245 -2.90 23.18 -12.91
C THR A 245 -4.14 22.29 -12.79
N GLY A 246 -5.22 22.73 -12.14
CA GLY A 246 -6.43 21.94 -11.95
C GLY A 246 -7.16 21.63 -13.26
N ALA A 247 -7.27 22.62 -14.15
CA ALA A 247 -7.86 22.45 -15.48
C ALA A 247 -7.06 21.49 -16.38
N LEU A 248 -5.73 21.55 -16.30
CA LEU A 248 -4.85 20.66 -17.06
C LEU A 248 -4.95 19.21 -16.59
N CYS A 249 -5.08 18.99 -15.28
CA CYS A 249 -5.27 17.65 -14.71
C CYS A 249 -6.62 17.06 -15.09
N HIS A 250 -7.69 17.88 -15.08
CA HIS A 250 -9.01 17.46 -15.50
C HIS A 250 -9.07 17.10 -17.00
N GLN A 251 -8.40 17.89 -17.86
CA GLN A 251 -8.32 17.57 -19.29
C GLN A 251 -7.51 16.28 -19.55
N LYS A 252 -6.43 16.06 -18.80
CA LYS A 252 -5.69 14.78 -18.84
C LYS A 252 -6.54 13.62 -18.35
N LEU A 253 -7.32 13.78 -17.28
CA LEU A 253 -8.30 12.79 -16.82
C LEU A 253 -9.22 12.40 -17.97
N LEU A 254 -9.91 13.36 -18.58
CA LEU A 254 -10.89 13.09 -19.64
C LEU A 254 -10.25 12.38 -20.84
N GLN A 255 -9.06 12.81 -21.28
CA GLN A 255 -8.32 12.10 -22.34
C GLN A 255 -7.97 10.66 -21.94
N HIS A 256 -7.55 10.47 -20.70
CA HIS A 256 -7.19 9.17 -20.16
C HIS A 256 -8.42 8.24 -20.01
N PHE A 257 -9.58 8.84 -19.72
CA PHE A 257 -10.90 8.22 -19.69
C PHE A 257 -11.37 7.80 -21.08
N ASP A 258 -11.23 8.67 -22.08
CA ASP A 258 -11.57 8.39 -23.47
C ASP A 258 -10.72 7.24 -24.04
N ILE A 259 -9.42 7.21 -23.73
CA ILE A 259 -8.53 6.13 -24.17
C ILE A 259 -8.94 4.79 -23.56
N HIS A 260 -9.26 4.76 -22.26
CA HIS A 260 -9.58 3.50 -21.58
C HIS A 260 -11.02 3.03 -21.82
N SER A 261 -11.98 3.92 -22.00
CA SER A 261 -13.33 3.54 -22.41
C SER A 261 -13.34 2.85 -23.78
N GLN A 262 -12.47 3.27 -24.70
CA GLN A 262 -12.25 2.58 -25.98
C GLN A 262 -11.50 1.25 -25.82
N SER A 263 -10.55 1.15 -24.89
CA SER A 263 -9.80 -0.08 -24.59
C SER A 263 -10.63 -1.13 -23.83
N MET A 264 -11.65 -0.74 -23.07
CA MET A 264 -12.55 -1.65 -22.33
C MET A 264 -13.41 -2.53 -23.26
N MET A 265 -13.40 -2.27 -24.57
CA MET A 265 -14.03 -3.10 -25.61
C MET A 265 -13.11 -4.23 -26.14
N SER A 266 -11.91 -4.38 -25.57
CA SER A 266 -10.90 -5.37 -25.97
C SER A 266 -10.57 -6.32 -24.81
N ASP A 267 -10.60 -7.64 -25.04
CA ASP A 267 -10.24 -8.70 -24.09
C ASP A 267 -8.73 -8.76 -23.71
N SER A 268 -7.97 -7.69 -23.97
CA SER A 268 -6.53 -7.64 -23.67
C SER A 268 -6.27 -7.26 -22.20
N VAL A 269 -5.23 -7.87 -21.61
CA VAL A 269 -4.81 -7.59 -20.24
C VAL A 269 -4.49 -6.09 -20.11
N PRO A 270 -5.05 -5.35 -19.13
CA PRO A 270 -4.74 -3.94 -18.96
C PRO A 270 -3.23 -3.76 -18.74
N VAL A 271 -2.58 -3.06 -19.66
CA VAL A 271 -1.18 -2.67 -19.52
C VAL A 271 -1.10 -1.65 -18.39
N LEU A 272 -0.31 -1.96 -17.35
CA LEU A 272 -0.06 -1.03 -16.26
C LEU A 272 0.73 0.17 -16.79
N GLN A 273 0.39 1.36 -16.32
CA GLN A 273 1.02 2.60 -16.76
C GLN A 273 2.00 3.13 -15.72
N GLU A 274 3.03 3.84 -16.19
CA GLU A 274 4.06 4.41 -15.32
C GLU A 274 3.45 5.42 -14.34
N THR A 275 3.95 5.41 -13.11
CA THR A 275 3.53 6.30 -12.04
C THR A 275 4.74 6.69 -11.20
N PRO A 276 4.78 7.90 -10.61
CA PRO A 276 5.82 8.26 -9.66
C PRO A 276 5.67 7.57 -8.30
N VAL A 277 4.57 6.84 -8.06
CA VAL A 277 4.30 6.13 -6.82
C VAL A 277 4.71 4.66 -6.95
N VAL A 278 5.68 4.24 -6.16
CA VAL A 278 6.10 2.84 -6.05
C VAL A 278 5.07 2.08 -5.21
N CYS A 279 4.31 1.19 -5.83
CA CYS A 279 3.32 0.35 -5.14
C CYS A 279 3.07 -0.97 -5.88
N LYS A 280 2.47 -1.96 -5.22
CA LYS A 280 1.93 -3.14 -5.90
C LYS A 280 0.85 -2.70 -6.90
N PRO A 281 0.70 -3.33 -8.09
CA PRO A 281 1.35 -4.56 -8.56
C PRO A 281 2.62 -4.32 -9.41
N PHE A 282 3.27 -3.16 -9.36
CA PHE A 282 4.46 -2.90 -10.18
C PHE A 282 5.68 -3.71 -9.71
N GLU A 283 6.50 -4.19 -10.66
CA GLU A 283 7.67 -5.03 -10.37
C GLU A 283 8.71 -4.33 -9.48
N ASP A 284 8.90 -3.03 -9.68
CA ASP A 284 9.82 -2.19 -8.90
C ASP A 284 9.47 -2.16 -7.41
N ALA A 285 8.18 -2.19 -7.06
CA ALA A 285 7.72 -2.29 -5.67
C ALA A 285 8.14 -3.63 -5.04
N PHE A 286 8.04 -4.74 -5.78
CA PHE A 286 8.51 -6.05 -5.31
C PHE A 286 10.04 -6.08 -5.19
N GLU A 287 10.77 -5.55 -6.17
CA GLU A 287 12.23 -5.46 -6.10
C GLU A 287 12.71 -4.67 -4.89
N GLN A 288 12.07 -3.53 -4.61
CA GLN A 288 12.38 -2.71 -3.45
C GLN A 288 12.03 -3.45 -2.16
N ALA A 289 10.87 -4.11 -2.10
CA ALA A 289 10.51 -4.94 -0.96
C ALA A 289 11.55 -6.04 -0.70
N PHE A 290 12.07 -6.67 -1.76
CA PHE A 290 13.08 -7.70 -1.61
C PHE A 290 14.40 -7.18 -1.05
N LYS A 291 14.82 -6.00 -1.52
CA LYS A 291 16.02 -5.32 -1.02
C LYS A 291 15.85 -4.91 0.44
N LEU A 292 14.75 -4.23 0.78
CA LEU A 292 14.49 -3.68 2.11
C LEU A 292 14.38 -4.78 3.19
N ALA A 293 13.72 -5.89 2.87
CA ALA A 293 13.53 -6.98 3.81
C ALA A 293 14.52 -8.13 3.64
N ASN A 294 15.51 -8.04 2.75
CA ASN A 294 16.46 -9.12 2.44
C ASN A 294 15.75 -10.44 2.10
N ILE A 295 14.80 -10.38 1.17
CA ILE A 295 13.97 -11.51 0.76
C ILE A 295 14.64 -12.27 -0.38
N ASN A 296 14.67 -13.60 -0.27
CA ASN A 296 14.88 -14.47 -1.41
C ASN A 296 13.52 -14.88 -1.98
N PRO A 297 13.14 -14.43 -3.19
CA PRO A 297 11.80 -14.68 -3.71
C PRO A 297 11.48 -16.17 -3.85
N ARG A 298 12.46 -17.00 -4.23
CA ARG A 298 12.27 -18.46 -4.41
C ARG A 298 12.05 -19.22 -3.09
N LYS A 299 12.24 -18.54 -1.96
CA LYS A 299 12.06 -19.08 -0.61
C LYS A 299 11.05 -18.28 0.20
N THR A 300 10.15 -17.57 -0.48
CA THR A 300 9.16 -16.70 0.16
C THR A 300 7.77 -16.99 -0.36
N VAL A 301 6.83 -17.09 0.57
CA VAL A 301 5.41 -17.22 0.27
C VAL A 301 4.74 -15.86 0.43
N PHE A 302 3.93 -15.46 -0.55
CA PHE A 302 3.24 -14.18 -0.59
C PHE A 302 1.72 -14.37 -0.54
N PHE A 303 1.09 -13.76 0.45
CA PHE A 303 -0.36 -13.79 0.70
C PHE A 303 -0.96 -12.42 0.37
N ASP A 304 -1.91 -12.39 -0.57
CA ASP A 304 -2.54 -11.15 -1.04
C ASP A 304 -3.90 -11.49 -1.68
N ASP A 305 -4.89 -10.60 -1.58
CA ASP A 305 -6.23 -10.78 -2.15
C ASP A 305 -6.30 -10.32 -3.63
N SER A 306 -5.36 -9.48 -4.06
CA SER A 306 -5.32 -8.93 -5.40
C SER A 306 -4.68 -9.90 -6.39
N VAL A 307 -5.49 -10.38 -7.32
CA VAL A 307 -5.06 -11.19 -8.48
C VAL A 307 -3.87 -10.56 -9.22
N ARG A 308 -3.84 -9.23 -9.33
CA ARG A 308 -2.74 -8.54 -10.03
C ARG A 308 -1.44 -8.61 -9.23
N ASN A 309 -1.50 -8.40 -7.92
CA ASN A 309 -0.36 -8.51 -7.02
C ASN A 309 0.18 -9.95 -7.03
N ILE A 310 -0.71 -10.95 -6.96
CA ILE A 310 -0.35 -12.37 -7.01
C ILE A 310 0.34 -12.74 -8.32
N LYS A 311 -0.16 -12.26 -9.47
CA LYS A 311 0.48 -12.51 -10.76
C LYS A 311 1.88 -11.89 -10.84
N THR A 312 2.06 -10.65 -10.41
CA THR A 312 3.39 -10.02 -10.35
C THR A 312 4.29 -10.78 -9.39
N GLY A 313 3.82 -11.12 -8.19
CA GLY A 313 4.61 -11.86 -7.22
C GLY A 313 5.10 -13.20 -7.78
N LYS A 314 4.24 -13.91 -8.52
CA LYS A 314 4.59 -15.16 -9.20
C LYS A 314 5.65 -14.96 -10.27
N LEU A 315 5.51 -13.91 -11.08
CA LEU A 315 6.49 -13.51 -12.09
C LEU A 315 7.86 -13.19 -11.46
N MET A 316 7.85 -12.54 -10.30
CA MET A 316 9.04 -12.20 -9.51
C MET A 316 9.65 -13.40 -8.76
N GLY A 317 9.08 -14.59 -8.92
CA GLY A 317 9.61 -15.85 -8.38
C GLY A 317 9.11 -16.23 -6.99
N LEU A 318 8.13 -15.52 -6.44
CA LEU A 318 7.49 -15.87 -5.17
C LEU A 318 6.60 -17.10 -5.33
N HIS A 319 6.43 -17.84 -4.24
CA HIS A 319 5.30 -18.76 -4.11
C HIS A 319 4.08 -17.95 -3.67
N THR A 320 2.92 -18.14 -4.29
CA THR A 320 1.81 -17.20 -4.14
C THR A 320 0.51 -17.85 -3.64
N VAL A 321 -0.15 -17.15 -2.73
CA VAL A 321 -1.39 -17.58 -2.09
C VAL A 321 -2.43 -16.47 -2.26
N LEU A 322 -3.42 -16.72 -3.10
CA LEU A 322 -4.55 -15.81 -3.29
C LEU A 322 -5.55 -15.99 -2.14
N VAL A 323 -5.82 -14.94 -1.38
CA VAL A 323 -6.74 -14.98 -0.22
C VAL A 323 -8.12 -14.43 -0.61
N GLY A 324 -9.19 -14.95 -0.02
CA GLY A 324 -10.57 -14.53 -0.25
C GLY A 324 -11.33 -15.34 -1.29
N THR A 325 -10.79 -16.48 -1.76
CA THR A 325 -11.45 -17.34 -2.76
C THR A 325 -10.99 -18.80 -2.66
N ALA A 326 -11.90 -19.75 -2.87
CA ALA A 326 -11.55 -21.17 -3.06
C ALA A 326 -10.97 -21.46 -4.46
N SER A 327 -11.24 -20.59 -5.43
CA SER A 327 -10.89 -20.84 -6.82
C SER A 327 -9.48 -20.37 -7.11
N ARG A 328 -8.58 -21.34 -7.32
CA ARG A 328 -7.24 -21.08 -7.84
C ARG A 328 -7.33 -20.54 -9.26
N ILE A 329 -6.55 -19.49 -9.53
CA ILE A 329 -6.41 -18.90 -10.85
C ILE A 329 -5.04 -19.20 -11.46
N ASN A 330 -4.92 -19.02 -12.78
CA ASN A 330 -3.61 -19.04 -13.43
C ASN A 330 -2.77 -17.85 -12.92
N GLY A 331 -1.62 -18.15 -12.32
CA GLY A 331 -0.74 -17.17 -11.67
C GLY A 331 -0.71 -17.24 -10.13
N ALA A 332 -1.58 -18.05 -9.50
CA ALA A 332 -1.50 -18.36 -8.07
C ALA A 332 -1.01 -19.81 -7.86
N ASP A 333 -0.20 -20.08 -6.83
CA ASP A 333 0.14 -21.46 -6.44
C ASP A 333 -0.97 -22.09 -5.59
N TYR A 334 -1.54 -21.30 -4.69
CA TYR A 334 -2.60 -21.69 -3.77
C TYR A 334 -3.72 -20.65 -3.75
N ALA A 335 -4.90 -21.05 -3.29
CA ALA A 335 -6.02 -20.16 -3.02
C ALA A 335 -6.66 -20.55 -1.69
N LEU A 336 -7.01 -19.55 -0.87
CA LEU A 336 -7.65 -19.73 0.43
C LEU A 336 -8.92 -18.89 0.48
N GLU A 337 -10.04 -19.47 0.90
CA GLU A 337 -11.24 -18.69 1.21
C GLU A 337 -11.00 -17.71 2.36
N SER A 338 -10.23 -18.13 3.36
CA SER A 338 -9.79 -17.31 4.47
C SER A 338 -8.32 -17.58 4.81
N ILE A 339 -7.61 -16.56 5.28
CA ILE A 339 -6.24 -16.69 5.78
C ILE A 339 -6.12 -17.73 6.92
N HIS A 340 -7.23 -18.00 7.62
CA HIS A 340 -7.34 -19.03 8.65
C HIS A 340 -7.13 -20.46 8.14
N ASN A 341 -7.37 -20.72 6.84
CA ASN A 341 -7.18 -22.02 6.22
C ASN A 341 -5.71 -22.32 5.88
N MET A 342 -4.78 -21.41 6.19
CA MET A 342 -3.36 -21.55 5.85
C MET A 342 -2.76 -22.86 6.36
N LYS A 343 -3.06 -23.29 7.59
CA LYS A 343 -2.48 -24.52 8.15
C LYS A 343 -2.95 -25.78 7.43
N GLU A 344 -4.17 -25.79 6.92
CA GLU A 344 -4.73 -26.91 6.16
C GLU A 344 -4.12 -26.97 4.75
N ALA A 345 -3.99 -25.82 4.08
CA ALA A 345 -3.51 -25.76 2.71
C ALA A 345 -1.98 -25.81 2.58
N LEU A 346 -1.26 -25.35 3.60
CA LEU A 346 0.19 -25.12 3.62
C LEU A 346 0.79 -25.65 4.93
N SER A 347 0.51 -26.92 5.25
CA SER A 347 1.00 -27.56 6.48
C SER A 347 2.54 -27.61 6.53
N ASP A 348 3.19 -27.63 5.37
CA ASP A 348 4.66 -27.61 5.22
C ASP A 348 5.31 -26.33 5.77
N LEU A 349 4.55 -25.25 5.99
CA LEU A 349 5.06 -24.06 6.70
C LEU A 349 5.40 -24.32 8.17
N TRP A 350 4.85 -25.37 8.77
CA TRP A 350 5.13 -25.79 10.15
C TRP A 350 6.14 -26.94 10.24
N GLU A 351 6.54 -27.52 9.11
CA GLU A 351 7.43 -28.69 9.04
C GLU A 351 8.81 -28.26 8.54
N ALA A 352 9.88 -28.87 9.05
CA ALA A 352 11.22 -28.71 8.50
C ALA A 352 11.42 -29.72 7.36
N GLU A 353 12.07 -29.34 6.26
CA GLU A 353 12.35 -30.28 5.15
C GLU A 353 13.29 -31.39 5.61
N ASP A 354 12.81 -32.63 5.67
CA ASP A 354 13.67 -33.82 5.68
C ASP A 354 14.35 -33.96 4.31
N LYS A 355 15.68 -33.94 4.28
CA LYS A 355 16.46 -34.25 3.07
C LYS A 355 16.21 -35.70 2.65
N THR A 356 15.20 -35.94 1.82
CA THR A 356 15.10 -37.17 1.02
C THR A 356 15.71 -36.95 -0.36
N GLU A 357 17.04 -36.82 -0.39
CA GLU A 357 17.80 -37.38 -1.50
C GLU A 357 17.81 -38.91 -1.35
N ALA A 358 16.73 -39.55 -1.77
CA ALA A 358 16.73 -40.97 -2.13
C ALA A 358 16.59 -41.09 -3.65
N ARG A 359 17.57 -40.55 -4.39
CA ARG A 359 17.82 -41.00 -5.77
C ARG A 359 18.79 -42.18 -5.70
N SER A 360 18.41 -43.25 -6.40
CA SER A 360 19.21 -44.42 -6.82
C SER A 360 19.18 -45.66 -5.91
N PHE A 361 18.12 -46.47 -6.04
CA PHE A 361 18.26 -47.94 -6.14
C PHE A 361 17.01 -48.56 -6.80
N ALA A 362 16.75 -48.20 -8.06
CA ALA A 362 15.91 -49.01 -8.94
C ALA A 362 16.75 -49.41 -10.17
N GLY A 363 17.87 -50.09 -9.88
CA GLY A 363 18.71 -50.74 -10.87
C GLY A 363 18.76 -52.23 -10.57
N LYS A 364 18.13 -53.03 -11.45
CA LYS A 364 18.30 -54.48 -11.64
C LYS A 364 18.26 -55.40 -10.41
N VAL A 365 17.17 -56.15 -10.29
CA VAL A 365 17.27 -57.60 -10.10
C VAL A 365 16.19 -58.28 -10.95
N SER A 366 16.62 -58.92 -12.04
CA SER A 366 15.88 -59.97 -12.74
C SER A 366 16.09 -61.26 -11.96
N MET A 367 15.02 -62.01 -11.64
CA MET A 367 15.08 -63.47 -11.50
C MET A 367 13.75 -64.07 -11.94
N GLU A 368 13.79 -64.76 -13.07
CA GLU A 368 12.81 -65.75 -13.48
C GLU A 368 12.78 -66.90 -12.46
N THR A 369 11.60 -67.45 -12.17
CA THR A 369 11.50 -68.83 -11.68
C THR A 369 10.25 -69.46 -12.25
N THR A 370 10.47 -70.40 -13.16
CA THR A 370 9.49 -71.32 -13.73
C THR A 370 9.05 -72.32 -12.65
N VAL A 371 7.75 -72.57 -12.53
CA VAL A 371 7.24 -73.77 -11.84
C VAL A 371 6.23 -74.46 -12.76
N THR A 372 6.63 -75.64 -13.22
CA THR A 372 5.80 -76.62 -13.92
C THR A 372 4.86 -77.30 -12.94
N ALA A 373 3.62 -77.55 -13.35
CA ALA A 373 2.72 -78.50 -12.72
C ALA A 373 2.15 -79.45 -13.78
#